data_AF-A0A420J3U9-F1
#
_entry.id   AF-A0A420J3U9-F1
#
_cell.length_a   1.000
_cell.length_b   1.000
_cell.length_c   1.000
_cell.angle_alpha   90.00
_cell.angle_beta   90.00
_cell.angle_gamma   90.00
#
_symmetry.space_group_name_H-M   'P 1'
#
loop_
_entity.id
_entity.type
_entity.pdbx_description
1 polymer ?
#
loop_
_entity_poly.entity_id
_entity_poly.type
_entity_poly.pdbx_seq_one_letter_code
_entity_poly.pdbx_strand_id
1 'polypeptide(L)'
;MDAVWLINWVYRFICRRPDIKSQVTRLIDHCRALCNDPAIISPWFNLVHNTISKSNILDEDTYTFYETGIQINVGGSAKFVAASKRHIKPLGAEPGDCEWVTLIAGINAMGLSIPGACGGWDIQN
;
A
#
# COMPACT_ATOMS: atom_id res chain seq x y z
N MET A 1 24.82 -22.01 23.92
CA MET A 1 23.85 -20.99 24.39
C MET A 1 23.05 -20.59 23.16
N ASP A 2 21.87 -21.18 23.04
CA ASP A 2 21.33 -21.54 21.74
C ASP A 2 20.38 -20.44 21.25
N ALA A 3 20.73 -19.85 20.09
CA ALA A 3 20.02 -18.74 19.43
C ALA A 3 18.55 -19.05 19.06
N VAL A 4 18.11 -20.29 19.27
CA VAL A 4 16.74 -20.78 19.01
C VAL A 4 15.71 -20.10 19.93
N TRP A 5 16.09 -19.67 21.13
CA TRP A 5 15.17 -18.99 22.05
C TRP A 5 14.75 -17.58 21.63
N LEU A 6 15.54 -16.91 20.78
CA LEU A 6 15.29 -15.53 20.36
C LEU A 6 14.29 -15.44 19.19
N ILE A 7 14.16 -16.49 18.38
CA ILE A 7 13.43 -16.44 17.11
C ILE A 7 11.90 -16.26 17.26
N ASN A 8 11.33 -16.61 18.42
CA ASN A 8 9.88 -16.52 18.66
C ASN A 8 9.51 -15.81 19.96
N TRP A 9 10.41 -15.00 20.52
CA TRP A 9 10.20 -14.40 21.83
C TRP A 9 9.02 -13.41 21.83
N VAL A 10 8.90 -12.57 20.79
CA VAL A 10 7.84 -11.56 20.66
C VAL A 10 6.46 -12.22 20.60
N TYR A 11 6.31 -13.24 19.77
CA TYR A 11 5.07 -14.02 19.68
C TYR A 11 4.73 -14.66 21.03
N ARG A 12 5.69 -15.32 21.68
CA ARG A 12 5.50 -15.95 23.00
C ARG A 12 5.19 -14.94 24.10
N PHE A 13 5.70 -13.72 24.02
CA PHE A 13 5.44 -12.64 24.95
C PHE A 13 4.00 -12.14 24.82
N ILE A 14 3.55 -11.88 23.58
CA ILE A 14 2.18 -11.46 23.28
C ILE A 14 1.17 -12.56 23.71
N CYS A 15 1.43 -13.83 23.40
CA CYS A 15 0.54 -14.93 23.80
C CYS A 15 0.45 -15.14 25.32
N ARG A 16 1.47 -14.78 26.10
CA ARG A 16 1.47 -14.89 27.57
C ARG A 16 0.76 -13.73 28.25
N ARG A 17 0.55 -12.62 27.54
CA ARG A 17 -0.07 -11.39 28.05
C ARG A 17 -1.21 -10.97 27.12
N PRO A 18 -2.39 -11.61 27.21
CA PRO A 18 -3.55 -11.27 26.39
C PRO A 18 -4.09 -9.85 26.68
N ASP A 19 -3.67 -9.24 27.79
CA ASP A 19 -3.86 -7.82 28.11
C ASP A 19 -3.14 -6.88 27.13
N ILE A 20 -2.06 -7.35 26.49
CA ILE A 20 -1.29 -6.57 25.51
C ILE A 20 -1.87 -6.76 24.11
N LYS A 21 -2.50 -5.71 23.57
CA LYS A 21 -2.93 -5.66 22.17
C LYS A 21 -1.77 -5.20 21.29
N SER A 22 -1.26 -6.08 20.44
CA SER A 22 -0.32 -5.68 19.38
C SER A 22 -1.09 -5.13 18.19
N GLN A 23 -0.80 -3.90 17.78
CA GLN A 23 -1.22 -3.35 16.49
C GLN A 23 0.01 -3.13 15.62
N VAL A 24 -0.09 -3.52 14.34
CA VAL A 24 0.91 -3.16 13.35
C VAL A 24 0.59 -1.75 12.87
N THR A 25 1.36 -0.77 13.34
CA THR A 25 1.24 0.61 12.87
C THR A 25 2.12 0.79 11.64
N ARG A 26 1.57 1.36 10.57
CA ARG A 26 2.39 1.88 9.47
C ARG A 26 2.81 3.30 9.83
N LEU A 27 4.09 3.62 9.63
CA LEU A 27 4.52 5.01 9.68
C LEU A 27 3.84 5.74 8.52
N ILE A 28 3.20 6.85 8.83
CA ILE A 28 2.52 7.71 7.86
C ILE A 28 3.34 9.01 7.80
N ASP A 29 3.47 9.58 6.61
CA ASP A 29 4.14 10.87 6.45
C ASP A 29 3.49 11.93 7.34
N HIS A 30 4.31 12.75 8.00
CA HIS A 30 3.82 13.77 8.93
C HIS A 30 2.79 14.70 8.27
N CYS A 31 3.05 15.12 7.02
CA CYS A 31 2.11 15.93 6.26
C CYS A 31 0.77 15.21 6.03
N ARG A 32 0.78 13.90 5.75
CA ARG A 32 -0.44 13.10 5.60
C ARG A 32 -1.21 13.02 6.92
N ALA A 33 -0.51 12.88 8.05
CA ALA A 33 -1.14 12.87 9.35
C ALA A 33 -1.83 14.21 9.66
N LEU A 34 -1.18 15.34 9.33
CA LEU A 34 -1.76 16.67 9.50
C LEU A 34 -2.98 16.89 8.58
N CYS A 35 -2.91 16.46 7.32
CA CYS A 35 -4.03 16.58 6.39
C CYS A 35 -5.27 15.74 6.77
N ASN A 36 -5.10 14.74 7.64
CA ASN A 36 -6.21 13.94 8.17
C ASN A 36 -6.92 14.59 9.38
N ASP A 37 -6.57 15.83 9.74
CA ASP A 37 -7.30 16.58 10.76
C ASP A 37 -8.79 16.75 10.33
N PRO A 38 -9.76 16.34 11.16
CA PRO A 38 -11.18 16.52 10.88
C PRO A 38 -11.55 17.95 10.49
N ALA A 39 -10.92 18.97 11.08
CA ALA A 39 -11.18 20.36 10.76
C ALA A 39 -10.73 20.73 9.33
N ILE A 40 -9.70 20.06 8.81
CA ILE A 40 -9.16 20.28 7.47
C ILE A 40 -9.96 19.50 6.43
N ILE A 41 -10.33 18.25 6.72
CA ILE A 41 -10.96 17.36 5.74
C ILE A 41 -12.49 17.53 5.66
N SER A 42 -13.16 17.92 6.75
CA SER A 42 -14.64 18.06 6.77
C SER A 42 -15.18 19.09 5.76
N PRO A 43 -14.57 20.27 5.58
CA PRO A 43 -15.01 21.22 4.56
C PRO A 43 -15.01 20.64 3.14
N TRP A 44 -14.02 19.81 2.80
CA TRP A 44 -13.94 19.14 1.50
C TRP A 44 -15.10 18.15 1.32
N PHE A 45 -15.36 17.29 2.31
CA PHE A 45 -16.50 16.36 2.24
C PHE A 45 -17.84 17.08 2.13
N ASN A 46 -18.03 18.16 2.88
CA ASN A 46 -19.25 18.98 2.78
C ASN A 46 -19.43 19.54 1.36
N LEU A 47 -18.36 20.00 0.72
CA LEU A 47 -18.40 20.47 -0.67
C LEU A 47 -18.78 19.34 -1.64
N VAL A 48 -18.20 18.14 -1.47
CA VAL A 48 -18.52 16.97 -2.29
C VAL A 48 -20.00 16.60 -2.14
N HIS A 49 -20.50 16.45 -0.91
CA HIS A 49 -21.91 16.14 -0.67
C HIS A 49 -22.87 17.19 -1.24
N ASN A 50 -22.55 18.47 -1.07
CA ASN A 50 -23.34 19.55 -1.64
C ASN A 50 -23.38 19.50 -3.17
N THR A 51 -22.27 19.13 -3.80
CA THR A 51 -22.18 19.01 -5.27
C THR A 51 -22.98 17.81 -5.77
N ILE A 52 -22.81 16.65 -5.13
CA ILE A 52 -23.60 15.44 -5.43
C ILE A 52 -25.10 15.74 -5.32
N SER A 53 -25.53 16.39 -4.23
CA SER A 53 -26.93 16.74 -4.01
C SER A 53 -27.47 17.74 -5.03
N LYS A 54 -26.71 18.78 -5.38
CA LYS A 54 -27.12 19.80 -6.36
C LYS A 54 -27.23 19.25 -7.78
N SER A 55 -26.31 18.36 -8.15
CA SER A 55 -26.24 17.78 -9.48
C SER A 55 -27.02 16.46 -9.61
N ASN A 56 -27.65 15.99 -8.53
CA ASN A 56 -28.38 14.73 -8.46
C ASN A 56 -27.54 13.55 -9.00
N ILE A 57 -26.28 13.48 -8.59
CA ILE A 57 -25.34 12.42 -9.00
C ILE A 57 -25.71 11.14 -8.26
N LEU A 58 -25.84 10.03 -8.99
CA LEU A 58 -26.13 8.72 -8.41
C LEU A 58 -24.86 8.07 -7.86
N ASP A 59 -25.02 7.17 -6.89
CA ASP A 59 -23.90 6.38 -6.35
C ASP A 59 -23.23 5.51 -7.43
N GLU A 60 -24.02 5.05 -8.41
CA GLU A 60 -23.54 4.34 -9.60
C GLU A 60 -22.57 5.17 -10.46
N ASP A 61 -22.75 6.49 -10.45
CA ASP A 61 -21.97 7.47 -11.20
C ASP A 61 -20.86 8.14 -10.36
N THR A 62 -20.69 7.72 -9.11
CA THR A 62 -19.68 8.26 -8.19
C THR A 62 -18.48 7.32 -8.12
N TYR A 63 -17.31 7.76 -8.60
CA TYR A 63 -16.10 6.93 -8.67
C TYR A 63 -14.97 7.46 -7.79
N THR A 64 -14.32 6.56 -7.04
CA THR A 64 -13.05 6.84 -6.36
C THR A 64 -11.90 6.28 -7.18
N PHE A 65 -10.87 7.09 -7.41
CA PHE A 65 -9.66 6.68 -8.15
C PHE A 65 -8.46 6.60 -7.20
N TYR A 66 -7.59 5.63 -7.45
CA TYR A 66 -6.28 5.53 -6.84
C TYR A 66 -5.22 5.26 -7.89
N GLU A 67 -4.04 5.79 -7.64
CA GLU A 67 -2.84 5.54 -8.45
C GLU A 67 -1.88 4.66 -7.64
N THR A 68 -1.30 3.66 -8.29
CA THR A 68 -0.22 2.85 -7.72
C THR A 68 0.90 2.73 -8.73
N GLY A 69 2.08 3.24 -8.38
CA GLY A 69 3.30 3.00 -9.11
C GLY A 69 3.85 1.60 -8.79
N ILE A 70 4.07 0.81 -9.82
CA ILE A 70 4.74 -0.48 -9.77
C ILE A 70 6.08 -0.30 -10.45
N GLN A 71 7.16 -0.59 -9.72
CA GLN A 71 8.50 -0.57 -10.29
C GLN A 71 8.79 -1.93 -10.91
N ILE A 72 8.93 -1.96 -12.23
CA ILE A 72 9.33 -3.14 -12.99
C ILE A 72 10.85 -3.29 -12.89
N ASN A 73 11.32 -4.54 -12.82
CA ASN A 73 12.73 -4.94 -12.64
C ASN A 73 13.34 -4.70 -11.25
N VAL A 74 12.56 -4.37 -10.22
CA VAL A 74 13.05 -4.45 -8.83
C VAL A 74 13.09 -5.91 -8.40
N GLY A 75 14.27 -6.37 -8.00
CA GLY A 75 14.46 -7.72 -7.49
C GLY A 75 13.73 -7.89 -6.17
N GLY A 76 12.58 -8.60 -6.19
CA GLY A 76 11.94 -9.08 -4.98
C GLY A 76 12.94 -9.85 -4.09
N SER A 77 12.75 -9.78 -2.77
CA SER A 77 13.68 -10.34 -1.78
C SER A 77 14.01 -11.81 -2.07
N ALA A 78 15.21 -12.10 -2.58
CA ALA A 78 15.68 -13.45 -2.77
C ALA A 78 16.21 -14.02 -1.45
N LYS A 79 15.59 -15.11 -0.94
CA LYS A 79 16.14 -15.89 0.16
C LYS A 79 17.23 -16.81 -0.38
N PHE A 80 18.49 -16.53 -0.04
CA PHE A 80 19.61 -17.43 -0.33
C PHE A 80 20.02 -18.20 0.93
N VAL A 81 20.01 -19.52 0.87
CA VAL A 81 20.64 -20.40 1.87
C VAL A 81 22.04 -20.71 1.37
N ALA A 82 23.07 -20.14 2.01
CA ALA A 82 24.48 -20.41 1.69
C ALA A 82 25.14 -21.22 2.81
N ALA A 83 25.98 -22.20 2.43
CA ALA A 83 26.79 -22.98 3.35
C ALA A 83 27.80 -22.08 4.12
N SER A 84 28.17 -22.51 5.33
CA SER A 84 28.62 -21.72 6.49
C SER A 84 29.90 -20.87 6.40
N LYS A 85 30.44 -20.48 5.23
CA LYS A 85 31.60 -19.57 5.17
C LYS A 85 31.59 -18.64 3.96
N ARG A 86 31.00 -17.44 4.11
CA ARG A 86 31.42 -16.21 3.40
C ARG A 86 31.26 -15.00 4.34
N HIS A 87 32.32 -14.23 4.53
CA HIS A 87 32.38 -13.04 5.39
C HIS A 87 32.03 -11.73 4.65
N ILE A 88 31.51 -11.81 3.43
CA ILE A 88 31.16 -10.63 2.61
C ILE A 88 29.74 -10.84 2.11
N LYS A 89 28.82 -9.94 2.50
CA LYS A 89 27.47 -9.89 1.93
C LYS A 89 27.61 -9.73 0.41
N PRO A 90 26.97 -10.56 -0.43
CA PRO A 90 26.86 -10.21 -1.83
C PRO A 90 25.97 -8.96 -1.92
N LEU A 91 26.56 -7.81 -2.25
CA LEU A 91 25.79 -6.70 -2.79
C LEU A 91 25.39 -7.12 -4.21
N GLY A 92 24.13 -7.50 -4.38
CA GLY A 92 23.52 -7.46 -5.70
C GLY A 92 23.32 -5.98 -6.04
N ALA A 93 24.04 -5.47 -7.03
CA ALA A 93 23.68 -4.22 -7.65
C ALA A 93 22.48 -4.48 -8.56
N GLU A 94 21.38 -3.75 -8.36
CA GLU A 94 20.29 -3.75 -9.33
C GLU A 94 20.82 -3.16 -10.65
N PRO A 95 20.58 -3.82 -11.80
CA PRO A 95 20.83 -3.21 -13.10
C PRO A 95 20.04 -1.89 -13.17
N GLY A 96 20.69 -0.82 -13.62
CA GLY A 96 20.19 0.56 -13.55
C GLY A 96 18.98 0.91 -14.42
N ASP A 97 18.22 -0.08 -14.86
CA ASP A 97 17.04 0.08 -15.73
C ASP A 97 15.78 -0.37 -14.97
N CYS A 98 15.27 0.53 -14.13
CA CYS A 98 13.97 0.38 -13.48
C CYS A 98 12.92 1.16 -14.28
N GLU A 99 12.00 0.45 -14.90
CA GLU A 99 10.82 1.06 -15.53
C GLU A 99 9.74 1.26 -14.46
N TRP A 100 9.09 2.43 -14.45
CA TRP A 100 7.93 2.67 -13.61
C TRP A 100 6.67 2.50 -14.45
N VAL A 101 5.77 1.61 -14.02
CA VAL A 101 4.43 1.50 -14.57
C VAL A 101 3.44 2.01 -13.54
N THR A 102 2.60 2.95 -13.96
CA THR A 102 1.52 3.50 -13.15
C THR A 102 0.22 2.77 -13.46
N LEU A 103 -0.41 2.20 -12.44
CA LEU A 103 -1.77 1.69 -12.50
C LEU A 103 -2.72 2.75 -11.92
N ILE A 104 -3.67 3.23 -12.72
CA ILE A 104 -4.82 3.99 -12.25
C ILE A 104 -6.00 3.03 -12.16
N ALA A 105 -6.58 2.91 -10.98
CA ALA A 105 -7.73 2.05 -10.75
C ALA A 105 -8.86 2.86 -10.12
N GLY A 106 -10.09 2.55 -10.55
CA GLY A 106 -11.28 3.23 -10.07
C GLY A 106 -12.44 2.27 -9.85
N ILE A 107 -13.16 2.49 -8.75
CA ILE A 107 -14.38 1.77 -8.39
C ILE A 107 -15.48 2.78 -8.10
N ASN A 108 -16.71 2.47 -8.50
CA ASN A 108 -17.86 3.29 -8.11
C ASN A 108 -18.28 3.02 -6.66
N ALA A 109 -19.17 3.86 -6.13
CA ALA A 109 -19.71 3.71 -4.79
C ALA A 109 -20.53 2.42 -4.61
N MET A 110 -20.94 1.79 -5.71
CA MET A 110 -21.58 0.46 -5.74
C MET A 110 -20.57 -0.70 -5.75
N GLY A 111 -19.27 -0.43 -5.79
CA GLY A 111 -18.21 -1.44 -5.82
C GLY A 111 -17.93 -2.05 -7.20
N LEU A 112 -18.43 -1.45 -8.28
CA LEU A 112 -18.18 -1.86 -9.65
C LEU A 112 -16.97 -1.11 -10.22
N SER A 113 -16.10 -1.84 -10.92
CA SER A 113 -15.04 -1.23 -11.72
C SER A 113 -15.63 -0.45 -12.88
N ILE A 114 -14.93 0.59 -13.32
CA ILE A 114 -15.32 1.39 -14.49
C ILE A 114 -15.58 0.47 -15.70
N PRO A 115 -16.75 0.53 -16.33
CA PRO A 115 -17.04 -0.24 -17.54
C PRO A 115 -16.00 0.09 -18.62
N GLY A 116 -15.20 -0.91 -19.02
CA GLY A 116 -14.10 -0.74 -19.98
C GLY A 116 -12.68 -0.67 -19.38
N ALA A 117 -12.52 -0.64 -18.05
CA ALA A 117 -11.20 -0.64 -17.39
C ALA A 117 -10.56 -2.04 -17.24
N CYS A 118 -11.19 -3.08 -17.81
CA CYS A 118 -10.58 -4.39 -18.02
C CYS A 118 -10.43 -4.64 -19.53
N GLY A 119 -9.44 -4.00 -20.13
CA GLY A 119 -9.02 -4.16 -21.52
C GLY A 119 -7.74 -3.38 -21.70
N GLY A 120 -6.66 -4.05 -22.12
CA GLY A 120 -5.31 -3.53 -22.12
C GLY A 120 -5.22 -2.09 -22.65
N TRP A 121 -4.62 -1.22 -21.85
CA TRP A 121 -3.93 -0.06 -22.40
C TRP A 121 -2.77 -0.62 -23.21
N ASP A 122 -2.95 -0.71 -24.53
CA ASP A 122 -1.87 -0.95 -25.47
C ASP A 122 -0.80 0.12 -25.18
N ILE A 123 0.31 -0.34 -24.63
CA ILE A 123 1.55 0.42 -24.56
C ILE A 123 1.97 0.60 -26.02
N GLN A 124 1.65 1.76 -26.59
CA GLN A 124 2.36 2.23 -27.78
C GLN A 124 3.77 2.61 -27.33
N ASN A 125 4.72 1.71 -27.59
CA ASN A 125 6.13 2.07 -27.75
C ASN A 125 6.30 3.05 -28.91
#